data_AF-A0A0C3E440-F1
#
_entry.id   AF-A0A0C3E440-F1
#
_cell.length_a   1.000
_cell.length_b   1.000
_cell.length_c   1.000
_cell.angle_alpha   90.00
_cell.angle_beta   90.00
_cell.angle_gamma   90.00
#
_symmetry.space_group_name_H-M   'P 1'
#
loop_
_entity.id
_entity.type
_entity.pdbx_description
1 polymer ?
#
loop_
_entity_poly.entity_id
_entity_poly.type
_entity_poly.pdbx_seq_one_letter_code
_entity_poly.pdbx_strand_id
1 'polypeptide(L)'
;AALLSPSQKKANHIQSEQKRRANIRRGYDALCEMVPALREACQAEEERTLVNGKTRGRRRGKGRVACEDGEKTDGRAGPRSENVVLSKTIDYVNELLSEKDALLHRMHVAQSALPPDHPLLQRHSDASLPLWERKWTGGQCNDGDDDEDDEDED
;
A
#
# COMPACT_ATOMS: atom_id res chain seq x y z
N ALA A 1 6.36 -14.43 -37.26
CA ALA A 1 6.55 -15.11 -35.96
C ALA A 1 7.68 -14.39 -35.23
N ALA A 2 7.35 -13.68 -34.15
CA ALA A 2 8.24 -12.75 -33.47
C ALA A 2 9.39 -13.48 -32.78
N LEU A 3 10.58 -13.40 -33.37
CA LEU A 3 11.82 -13.80 -32.74
C LEU A 3 12.55 -12.52 -32.37
N LEU A 4 12.13 -11.90 -31.27
CA LEU A 4 12.90 -10.82 -30.63
C LEU A 4 14.36 -11.28 -30.54
N SER A 5 15.28 -10.39 -30.93
CA SER A 5 16.70 -10.68 -30.86
C SER A 5 17.11 -10.97 -29.42
N PRO A 6 18.22 -11.69 -29.18
CA PRO A 6 18.70 -11.95 -27.83
C PRO A 6 18.91 -10.67 -27.00
N SER A 7 19.35 -9.58 -27.64
CA SER A 7 19.49 -8.26 -26.99
C SER A 7 18.13 -7.65 -26.65
N GLN A 8 17.15 -7.71 -27.56
CA GLN A 8 15.78 -7.24 -27.32
C GLN A 8 15.10 -8.02 -26.20
N LYS A 9 15.26 -9.35 -26.15
CA LYS A 9 14.73 -10.18 -25.06
C LYS A 9 15.33 -9.79 -23.71
N LYS A 10 16.64 -9.54 -23.65
CA LYS A 10 17.31 -9.09 -22.44
C LYS A 10 16.80 -7.72 -21.99
N ALA A 11 16.66 -6.78 -22.92
CA ALA A 11 16.14 -5.45 -22.63
C ALA A 11 14.70 -5.50 -22.10
N ASN A 12 13.81 -6.22 -22.78
CA ASN A 12 12.41 -6.38 -22.36
C ASN A 12 12.29 -7.10 -21.00
N HIS A 13 13.11 -8.11 -20.73
CA HIS A 13 13.15 -8.76 -19.43
C HIS A 13 13.53 -7.80 -18.29
N ILE A 14 14.54 -6.95 -18.50
CA ILE A 14 14.97 -5.96 -17.51
C ILE A 14 13.86 -4.92 -17.29
N GLN A 15 13.28 -4.38 -18.37
CA GLN A 15 12.22 -3.37 -18.31
C GLN A 15 10.97 -3.90 -17.61
N SER A 16 10.50 -5.10 -17.97
CA SER A 16 9.33 -5.73 -17.34
C SER A 16 9.56 -6.01 -15.85
N GLU A 17 10.76 -6.46 -15.46
CA GLU A 17 11.09 -6.65 -14.04
C GLU A 17 11.19 -5.30 -13.30
N GLN A 18 11.73 -4.25 -13.92
CA GLN A 18 11.72 -2.90 -13.35
C GLN A 18 10.30 -2.37 -13.13
N LYS A 19 9.41 -2.50 -14.13
CA LYS A 19 7.98 -2.12 -14.00
C LYS A 19 7.31 -2.91 -12.88
N ARG A 20 7.54 -4.23 -12.82
CA ARG A 20 7.04 -5.10 -11.75
C ARG A 20 7.53 -4.64 -10.37
N ARG A 21 8.84 -4.39 -10.20
CA ARG A 21 9.42 -3.90 -8.93
C ARG A 21 8.88 -2.53 -8.54
N ALA A 22 8.70 -1.62 -9.48
CA ALA A 22 8.11 -0.31 -9.22
C ALA A 22 6.67 -0.43 -8.70
N ASN A 23 5.85 -1.30 -9.30
CA ASN A 23 4.49 -1.55 -8.82
C ASN A 23 4.45 -2.14 -7.41
N ILE A 24 5.35 -3.08 -7.09
CA ILE A 24 5.46 -3.63 -5.74
C ILE A 24 5.83 -2.53 -4.72
N ARG A 25 6.75 -1.63 -5.08
CA ARG A 25 7.13 -0.49 -4.21
C ARG A 25 5.95 0.44 -3.94
N ARG A 26 5.20 0.82 -4.98
CA ARG A 26 3.97 1.62 -4.84
C ARG A 26 2.96 0.96 -3.88
N GLY A 27 2.84 -0.37 -3.94
CA GLY A 27 2.00 -1.12 -2.99
C GLY A 27 2.46 -0.99 -1.54
N TYR A 28 3.77 -1.04 -1.28
CA TYR A 28 4.33 -0.81 0.07
C TYR A 28 4.15 0.63 0.54
N ASP A 29 4.29 1.61 -0.36
CA ASP A 29 4.06 3.02 -0.03
C ASP A 29 2.60 3.24 0.39
N ALA A 30 1.64 2.67 -0.34
CA ALA A 30 0.21 2.72 0.04
C ALA A 30 -0.07 2.07 1.41
N LEU A 31 0.61 0.97 1.75
CA LEU A 31 0.51 0.38 3.09
C LEU A 31 1.04 1.31 4.19
N CYS A 32 2.12 2.04 3.92
CA CYS A 32 2.68 3.00 4.88
C CYS A 32 1.71 4.14 5.20
N GLU A 33 0.86 4.55 4.25
CA GLU A 33 -0.15 5.58 4.44
C GLU A 33 -1.39 5.07 5.20
N MET A 34 -1.84 3.86 4.89
CA MET A 34 -3.06 3.26 5.47
C MET A 34 -2.88 2.79 6.91
N VAL A 35 -1.72 2.21 7.25
CA VAL A 35 -1.49 1.65 8.59
C VAL A 35 -1.06 2.76 9.56
N PRO A 36 -1.82 3.08 10.61
CA PRO A 36 -1.55 4.21 11.49
C PRO A 36 -0.14 4.22 12.08
N ALA A 37 0.31 3.07 12.60
CA ALA A 37 1.64 2.91 13.20
C ALA A 37 2.79 3.16 12.21
N LEU A 38 2.60 2.82 10.92
CA LEU A 38 3.61 3.07 9.89
C LEU A 38 3.63 4.53 9.46
N ARG A 39 2.46 5.14 9.30
CA ARG A 39 2.32 6.55 8.93
C ARG A 39 3.01 7.46 9.94
N GLU A 40 2.75 7.23 11.22
CA GLU A 40 3.36 7.99 12.32
C GLU A 40 4.88 7.79 12.36
N ALA A 41 5.34 6.55 12.19
CA ALA A 41 6.76 6.26 12.20
C ALA A 41 7.50 6.87 11.00
N CYS A 42 6.88 6.86 9.81
CA CYS A 42 7.40 7.53 8.62
C CYS A 42 7.50 9.05 8.81
N GLN A 43 6.45 9.68 9.33
CA GLN A 43 6.43 11.13 9.59
C GLN A 43 7.51 11.52 10.63
N ALA A 44 7.64 10.74 11.70
CA ALA A 44 8.67 10.97 12.71
C ALA A 44 10.09 10.80 12.17
N GLU A 45 10.32 9.86 11.25
CA GLU A 45 11.60 9.70 10.58
C GLU A 45 11.89 10.88 9.62
N GLU A 46 10.90 11.29 8.83
CA GLU A 46 11.02 12.47 7.95
C GLU A 46 11.37 13.73 8.76
N GLU A 47 10.69 13.97 9.88
CA GLU A 47 11.01 15.08 10.77
C GLU A 47 12.45 14.99 11.31
N ARG A 48 12.88 13.80 11.75
CA ARG A 48 14.26 13.56 12.21
C ARG A 48 15.29 13.80 11.11
N THR A 49 15.03 13.36 9.89
CA THR A 49 15.94 13.57 8.76
C THR A 49 16.04 15.04 8.36
N LEU A 50 14.94 15.80 8.42
CA LEU A 50 14.92 17.25 8.16
C LEU A 50 15.73 18.04 9.21
N VAL A 51 15.66 17.64 10.48
CA VAL A 51 16.44 18.26 11.56
C VAL A 51 17.93 17.91 11.44
N ASN A 52 18.27 16.65 11.18
CA ASN A 52 19.65 16.19 11.03
C ASN A 52 20.31 16.63 9.71
N GLY A 53 19.53 16.88 8.66
CA GLY A 53 20.01 17.40 7.37
C GLY A 53 20.56 18.83 7.48
N LYS A 54 19.97 19.66 8.34
CA LYS A 54 20.42 21.04 8.60
C LYS A 54 21.76 21.12 9.33
N THR A 55 22.12 20.12 10.14
CA THR A 55 23.41 20.09 10.87
C THR A 55 24.59 19.66 10.00
N ARG A 56 24.36 18.93 8.90
CA ARG A 56 25.42 18.40 8.02
C ARG A 56 25.79 19.33 6.85
N GLY A 57 25.06 20.43 6.65
CA GLY A 57 25.25 21.38 5.55
C GLY A 57 26.56 22.19 5.55
N ARG A 58 27.44 22.06 6.56
CA ARG A 58 28.68 22.87 6.66
C ARG A 58 29.99 22.11 6.39
N ARG A 59 29.95 20.79 6.18
CA ARG A 59 31.18 19.99 5.95
C ARG A 59 30.95 18.83 4.96
N ARG A 60 30.93 19.12 3.66
CA ARG A 60 31.38 18.17 2.62
C ARG A 60 31.45 18.83 1.24
N GLY A 61 32.56 19.53 1.01
CA GLY A 61 33.09 19.68 -0.33
C GLY A 61 33.76 18.37 -0.77
N LYS A 62 33.79 18.16 -2.09
CA LYS A 62 34.60 17.19 -2.83
C LYS A 62 34.11 15.72 -2.78
N GLY A 63 33.47 15.29 -3.87
CA GLY A 63 33.25 13.88 -4.19
C GLY A 63 31.86 13.48 -4.69
N ARG A 64 31.21 14.25 -5.57
CA ARG A 64 30.13 13.72 -6.42
C ARG A 64 30.77 13.08 -7.65
N VAL A 65 31.17 11.82 -7.53
CA VAL A 65 31.16 10.91 -8.67
C VAL A 65 29.72 10.40 -8.72
N ALA A 66 28.94 10.93 -9.66
CA ALA A 66 27.67 10.33 -10.02
C ALA A 66 28.02 9.03 -10.76
N CYS A 67 28.06 7.91 -10.04
CA CYS A 67 27.77 6.63 -10.65
C CYS A 67 26.28 6.65 -10.98
N GLU A 68 25.99 6.97 -12.23
CA GLU A 68 24.85 6.45 -12.95
C GLU A 68 24.99 4.93 -12.99
N ASP A 69 23.88 4.22 -12.84
CA ASP A 69 23.78 2.76 -12.76
C ASP A 69 24.17 2.12 -11.42
N GLY A 70 23.18 1.48 -10.80
CA GLY A 70 23.23 0.96 -9.45
C GLY A 70 21.94 1.34 -8.76
N GLU A 71 20.94 0.43 -8.81
CA GLU A 71 19.77 0.43 -7.95
C GLU A 71 20.19 0.96 -6.58
N LYS A 72 19.83 2.23 -6.29
CA LYS A 72 20.04 2.79 -4.95
C LYS A 72 19.33 1.82 -4.05
N THR A 73 20.13 1.02 -3.35
CA THR A 73 19.70 0.23 -2.21
C THR A 73 19.02 1.26 -1.33
N ASP A 74 17.71 1.19 -1.41
CA ASP A 74 16.77 2.20 -0.98
C ASP A 74 17.09 2.55 0.47
N GLY A 75 16.68 3.73 0.92
CA GLY A 75 16.68 4.12 2.34
C GLY A 75 15.73 3.26 3.18
N ARG A 76 15.61 1.97 2.88
CA ARG A 76 14.79 0.93 3.51
C ARG A 76 15.25 0.52 4.89
N ALA A 77 16.35 1.08 5.40
CA ALA A 77 16.66 0.95 6.81
C ALA A 77 15.80 1.97 7.57
N GLY A 78 14.78 1.48 8.28
CA GLY A 78 13.86 2.35 9.01
C GLY A 78 12.42 1.80 9.07
N PRO A 79 11.46 2.61 9.53
CA PRO A 79 10.03 2.27 9.55
C PRO A 79 9.45 1.89 8.18
N ARG A 80 10.09 2.29 7.07
CA ARG A 80 9.73 1.87 5.70
C ARG A 80 10.33 0.54 5.25
N SER A 81 11.03 -0.17 6.14
CA SER A 81 11.59 -1.48 5.77
C SER A 81 10.47 -2.47 5.44
N GLU A 82 10.65 -3.23 4.37
CA GLU A 82 9.67 -4.17 3.82
C GLU A 82 9.08 -5.11 4.89
N ASN A 83 9.95 -5.70 5.71
CA ASN A 83 9.54 -6.59 6.80
C ASN A 83 8.72 -5.87 7.88
N VAL A 84 9.10 -4.63 8.25
CA VAL A 84 8.36 -3.84 9.24
C VAL A 84 6.98 -3.47 8.70
N VAL A 85 6.90 -3.07 7.42
CA VAL A 85 5.63 -2.75 6.78
C VAL A 85 4.68 -3.95 6.80
N LEU A 86 5.17 -5.12 6.37
CA LEU A 86 4.36 -6.35 6.39
C LEU A 86 3.91 -6.72 7.82
N SER A 87 4.84 -6.74 8.76
CA SER A 87 4.55 -7.12 10.16
C SER A 87 3.51 -6.19 10.78
N LYS A 88 3.70 -4.87 10.66
CA LYS A 88 2.76 -3.89 11.20
C LYS A 88 1.40 -3.90 10.52
N THR A 89 1.36 -4.22 9.22
CA THR A 89 0.10 -4.39 8.49
C THR A 89 -0.66 -5.60 9.02
N ILE A 90 0.01 -6.73 9.25
CA ILE A 90 -0.61 -7.93 9.82
C ILE A 90 -1.18 -7.64 11.21
N ASP A 91 -0.40 -7.01 12.08
CA ASP A 91 -0.84 -6.62 13.43
C ASP A 91 -2.12 -5.76 13.36
N TYR A 92 -2.12 -4.74 12.49
CA TYR A 92 -3.26 -3.84 12.33
C TYR A 92 -4.51 -4.53 11.78
N VAL A 93 -4.36 -5.44 10.82
CA VAL A 93 -5.49 -6.24 10.31
C VAL A 93 -6.08 -7.11 11.41
N ASN A 94 -5.24 -7.75 12.23
CA ASN A 94 -5.71 -8.57 13.36
C ASN A 94 -6.44 -7.73 14.41
N GLU A 95 -5.95 -6.53 14.71
CA GLU A 95 -6.61 -5.57 15.61
C GLU A 95 -7.99 -5.15 15.07
N LEU A 96 -8.07 -4.78 13.79
CA LEU A 96 -9.33 -4.41 13.14
C LEU A 96 -10.35 -5.55 13.15
N LEU A 97 -9.90 -6.80 12.94
CA LEU A 97 -10.79 -7.97 13.02
C LEU A 97 -11.32 -8.16 14.45
N SER A 98 -10.46 -8.01 15.46
CA SER A 98 -10.88 -8.07 16.86
C SER A 98 -11.86 -6.95 17.22
N GLU A 99 -11.63 -5.73 16.75
CA GLU A 99 -12.53 -4.59 16.97
C GLU A 99 -13.88 -4.82 16.29
N LYS A 100 -13.88 -5.29 15.04
CA LYS A 100 -15.09 -5.68 14.31
C LYS A 100 -15.91 -6.69 15.12
N ASP A 101 -15.28 -7.75 15.63
CA ASP A 101 -15.98 -8.79 16.39
C ASP A 101 -16.54 -8.24 17.71
N ALA A 102 -15.80 -7.37 18.40
CA ALA A 102 -16.29 -6.69 19.61
C ALA A 102 -17.49 -5.79 19.32
N LEU A 103 -17.46 -5.04 18.21
CA LEU A 103 -18.58 -4.18 17.78
C LEU A 103 -19.81 -5.01 17.39
N LEU A 104 -19.61 -6.11 16.66
CA LEU A 104 -20.70 -7.02 16.31
C LEU A 104 -21.30 -7.68 17.54
N HIS A 105 -20.49 -8.10 18.52
CA HIS A 105 -20.98 -8.63 19.78
C HIS A 105 -21.81 -7.59 20.55
N ARG A 106 -21.31 -6.34 20.63
CA ARG A 106 -22.05 -5.23 21.25
C ARG A 106 -23.38 -4.95 20.53
N MET A 107 -23.36 -4.96 19.20
CA MET A 107 -24.57 -4.82 18.38
C MET A 107 -25.55 -5.95 18.67
N HIS A 108 -25.10 -7.20 18.71
CA HIS A 108 -25.94 -8.35 18.99
C HIS A 108 -26.57 -8.29 20.38
N VAL A 109 -25.80 -7.93 21.40
CA VAL A 109 -26.32 -7.72 22.77
C VAL A 109 -27.39 -6.62 22.76
N ALA A 110 -27.13 -5.48 22.11
CA ALA A 110 -28.09 -4.39 22.01
C ALA A 110 -29.38 -4.82 21.27
N GLN A 111 -29.25 -5.61 20.21
CA GLN A 111 -30.38 -6.17 19.47
C GLN A 111 -31.20 -7.14 20.32
N SER A 112 -30.55 -8.00 21.12
CA SER A 112 -31.21 -8.96 22.00
C SER A 112 -31.98 -8.31 23.15
N ALA A 113 -31.64 -7.07 23.51
CA ALA A 113 -32.37 -6.29 24.51
C ALA A 113 -33.66 -5.65 23.95
N LEU A 114 -33.84 -5.64 22.62
CA LEU A 114 -35.02 -5.07 21.97
C LEU A 114 -36.12 -6.13 21.77
N PRO A 115 -37.41 -5.73 21.79
CA PRO A 115 -38.49 -6.62 21.40
C PRO A 115 -38.33 -7.14 19.97
N PRO A 116 -38.74 -8.38 19.64
CA PRO A 116 -38.60 -8.96 18.30
C PRO A 116 -39.23 -8.13 17.17
N ASP A 117 -40.30 -7.40 17.45
CA ASP A 117 -41.02 -6.56 16.47
C ASP A 117 -40.49 -5.13 16.39
N HIS A 118 -39.32 -4.85 16.97
CA HIS A 118 -38.76 -3.50 16.97
C HIS A 118 -38.34 -3.08 15.56
N PRO A 119 -38.74 -1.89 15.07
CA PRO A 119 -38.45 -1.44 13.70
C PRO A 119 -36.95 -1.36 13.37
N LEU A 120 -36.07 -1.15 14.36
CA LEU A 120 -34.61 -1.16 14.16
C LEU A 120 -34.02 -2.57 13.89
N LEU A 121 -34.75 -3.64 14.21
CA LEU A 121 -34.35 -5.01 13.87
C LEU A 121 -34.80 -5.40 12.45
N GLN A 122 -35.75 -4.67 11.88
CA GLN A 122 -36.24 -4.90 10.52
C GLN A 122 -35.21 -4.33 9.54
N ARG A 123 -34.33 -5.18 9.02
CA ARG A 123 -33.44 -4.83 7.90
C ARG A 123 -34.34 -4.47 6.72
N HIS A 124 -34.33 -3.20 6.30
CA HIS A 124 -35.11 -2.76 5.14
C HIS A 124 -34.71 -3.61 3.92
N SER A 125 -35.69 -4.25 3.28
CA SER A 125 -35.49 -5.14 2.13
C SER A 125 -34.79 -4.47 0.94
N ASP A 126 -34.89 -3.15 0.88
CA ASP A 126 -34.35 -2.32 -0.20
C ASP A 126 -32.90 -1.87 0.08
N ALA A 127 -32.36 -2.18 1.27
CA ALA A 127 -30.98 -1.89 1.61
C ALA A 127 -30.06 -2.88 0.88
N SER A 128 -29.17 -2.37 0.04
CA SER A 128 -28.12 -3.17 -0.58
C SER A 128 -27.25 -3.83 0.51
N LEU A 129 -26.66 -4.98 0.18
CA LEU A 129 -25.71 -5.62 1.09
C LEU A 129 -24.61 -4.63 1.45
N PRO A 130 -24.25 -4.53 2.74
CA PRO A 130 -23.15 -3.68 3.15
C PRO A 130 -21.89 -3.98 2.33
N LEU A 131 -21.11 -2.95 2.02
CA LEU A 131 -19.91 -3.09 1.18
C LEU A 131 -18.93 -4.14 1.75
N TRP A 132 -18.90 -4.33 3.06
CA TRP A 132 -18.06 -5.32 3.76
C TRP A 132 -18.62 -6.75 3.71
N GLU A 133 -19.90 -6.96 3.37
CA GLU A 133 -20.50 -8.29 3.12
C GLU A 133 -20.43 -8.67 1.63
N ARG A 134 -20.10 -7.70 0.76
CA ARG A 134 -19.98 -7.93 -0.68
C ARG A 134 -18.76 -8.80 -0.96
N LYS A 135 -18.96 -9.87 -1.74
CA LYS A 135 -17.87 -10.72 -2.22
C LYS A 135 -16.84 -9.89 -2.97
N TRP A 136 -15.59 -9.94 -2.53
CA TRP A 136 -14.47 -9.31 -3.23
C TRP A 136 -14.24 -10.02 -4.58
N THR A 137 -14.31 -9.29 -5.69
CA THR A 137 -14.12 -9.81 -7.06
C THR A 137 -12.67 -9.84 -7.50
N GLY A 138 -11.71 -9.69 -6.59
CA GLY A 138 -10.29 -9.68 -6.96
C GLY A 138 -9.81 -8.37 -7.59
N GLY A 139 -10.53 -7.27 -7.40
CA GLY A 139 -10.22 -5.98 -8.05
C GLY A 139 -10.60 -5.92 -9.54
N GLN A 140 -11.45 -6.84 -10.02
CA GLN A 140 -11.88 -6.94 -11.42
C GLN A 140 -12.97 -5.92 -11.80
N CYS A 141 -13.38 -5.04 -10.88
CA CYS A 141 -14.18 -3.87 -11.24
C CYS A 141 -13.25 -2.89 -11.95
N ASN A 142 -13.18 -3.07 -13.26
CA ASN A 142 -12.51 -2.23 -14.24
C ASN A 142 -13.09 -0.82 -14.21
N ASP A 143 -12.73 -0.03 -13.21
CA ASP A 143 -12.66 1.42 -13.37
C ASP A 143 -11.40 1.66 -14.20
N GLY A 144 -11.61 1.81 -15.50
CA GLY A 144 -10.55 1.96 -16.49
C GLY A 144 -9.77 3.23 -16.24
N ASP A 145 -8.62 3.08 -15.58
CA ASP A 145 -7.59 4.09 -15.52
C ASP A 145 -6.39 3.61 -16.36
N ASP A 146 -6.03 4.48 -17.29
CA ASP A 146 -5.06 4.38 -18.36
C ASP A 146 -3.69 3.79 -17.95
N ASP A 147 -3.19 2.90 -18.81
CA ASP A 147 -1.82 2.98 -19.32
C ASP A 147 -1.96 3.06 -20.87
N GLU A 148 -2.73 4.02 -21.40
CA GLU A 148 -2.48 4.58 -22.73
C GLU A 148 -1.24 5.48 -22.59
N ASP A 149 -0.09 4.96 -22.98
CA ASP A 149 1.04 5.71 -23.57
C ASP A 149 2.23 4.76 -23.70
N ASP A 150 2.43 4.27 -24.92
CA ASP A 150 3.74 4.08 -25.55
C ASP A 150 3.47 3.87 -27.06
N GLU A 151 3.05 4.97 -27.71
CA GLU A 151 3.25 5.15 -29.15
C GLU A 151 4.76 5.21 -29.42
N ASP A 152 5.38 4.06 -29.71
CA ASP A 152 6.70 4.06 -30.32
C ASP A 152 6.54 4.32 -31.83
N GLU A 153 6.57 5.60 -32.19
CA GLU A 153 6.85 6.10 -33.54
C GLU A 153 8.36 5.97 -33.81
N ASP A 154 8.76 4.91 -34.54
CA ASP A 154 9.76 4.85 -35.65
C ASP A 154 10.27 3.42 -35.93
#